data_AF-A0A431KTU0-F1
#
_entry.id   AF-A0A431KTU0-F1
#
_cell.length_a   1.000
_cell.length_b   1.000
_cell.length_c   1.000
_cell.angle_alpha   90.00
_cell.angle_beta   90.00
_cell.angle_gamma   90.00
#
_symmetry.space_group_name_H-M   'P 1'
#
loop_
_entity.id
_entity.type
_entity.pdbx_description
1 polymer ?
#
loop_
_entity_poly.entity_id
_entity_poly.type
_entity_poly.pdbx_seq_one_letter_code
_entity_poly.pdbx_strand_id
1 'polypeptide(L)'
;MPFRGDLGKTLLKLDLPELTYAWEDDTPDNSYYLDIESGVVKLVNRNLLDLRDLTDEIEQDRHKFLYMPKPSKEQLVLDLKEFWSSVEDDKLRNILSMAFESPHLLSSFKKILEGNSPERERFEQYRQEKTKKRIEEWLKSHAIKYQLQTQS
;
A
#
# COMPACT_ATOMS: atom_id res chain seq x y z
N MET A 1 -5.40 -30.85 -33.13
CA MET A 1 -6.24 -29.88 -32.41
C MET A 1 -5.34 -29.06 -31.49
N PRO A 2 -5.32 -27.73 -31.58
CA PRO A 2 -4.73 -26.91 -30.53
C PRO A 2 -5.81 -26.08 -29.83
N PHE A 3 -6.05 -26.35 -28.54
CA PHE A 3 -6.62 -25.35 -27.64
C PHE A 3 -5.54 -24.29 -27.42
N ARG A 4 -5.48 -23.29 -28.31
CA ARG A 4 -4.95 -21.98 -27.95
C ARG A 4 -6.09 -21.28 -27.24
N GLY A 5 -6.14 -21.41 -25.91
CA GLY A 5 -6.96 -20.53 -25.10
C GLY A 5 -6.45 -19.11 -25.35
N ASP A 6 -7.24 -18.33 -26.07
CA ASP A 6 -7.18 -16.88 -26.04
C ASP A 6 -7.27 -16.47 -24.57
N LEU A 7 -6.11 -16.23 -23.94
CA LEU A 7 -6.02 -15.38 -22.76
C LEU A 7 -6.39 -13.97 -23.22
N GLY A 8 -7.70 -13.79 -23.40
CA GLY A 8 -8.33 -12.50 -23.51
C GLY A 8 -7.73 -11.62 -22.44
N LYS A 9 -7.14 -10.52 -22.91
CA LYS A 9 -6.51 -9.46 -22.12
C LYS A 9 -7.58 -8.81 -21.23
N THR A 10 -8.10 -9.50 -20.23
CA THR A 10 -9.08 -8.94 -19.31
C THR A 10 -8.36 -7.90 -18.47
N LEU A 11 -8.70 -6.62 -18.69
CA LEU A 11 -8.20 -5.52 -17.89
C LEU A 11 -8.87 -5.60 -16.52
N LEU A 12 -8.10 -6.04 -15.52
CA LEU A 12 -8.56 -6.07 -14.12
C LEU A 12 -8.94 -4.68 -13.68
N LYS A 13 -10.16 -4.53 -13.17
CA LYS A 13 -10.61 -3.26 -12.62
C LYS A 13 -10.09 -3.18 -11.19
N LEU A 14 -9.17 -2.26 -10.95
CA LEU A 14 -8.56 -2.08 -9.65
C LEU A 14 -9.05 -0.79 -9.01
N ASP A 15 -9.40 -0.88 -7.72
CA ASP A 15 -9.68 0.26 -6.87
C ASP A 15 -8.35 0.73 -6.23
N LEU A 16 -7.81 1.85 -6.75
CA LEU A 16 -6.55 2.39 -6.26
C LEU A 16 -6.64 2.89 -4.82
N PRO A 17 -7.70 3.61 -4.38
CA PRO A 17 -7.92 3.90 -2.98
C PRO A 17 -7.85 2.66 -2.07
N GLU A 18 -8.53 1.56 -2.44
CA GLU A 18 -8.52 0.32 -1.66
C GLU A 18 -7.12 -0.30 -1.61
N LEU A 19 -6.44 -0.39 -2.75
CA LEU A 19 -5.06 -0.88 -2.82
C LEU A 19 -4.10 -0.03 -1.98
N THR A 20 -4.28 1.30 -2.00
CA THR A 20 -3.46 2.24 -1.23
C THR A 20 -3.67 2.02 0.26
N TYR A 21 -4.92 1.87 0.69
CA TYR A 21 -5.25 1.57 2.09
C TYR A 21 -4.62 0.24 2.56
N ALA A 22 -4.79 -0.82 1.77
CA ALA A 22 -4.22 -2.13 2.05
C ALA A 22 -2.68 -2.14 2.08
N TRP A 23 -2.05 -1.32 1.24
CA TRP A 23 -0.59 -1.17 1.21
C TRP A 23 -0.06 -0.36 2.40
N GLU A 24 -0.83 0.60 2.91
CA GLU A 24 -0.40 1.44 4.04
C GLU A 24 -0.68 0.81 5.41
N ASP A 25 -1.59 -0.16 5.50
CA ASP A 25 -1.89 -0.84 6.76
C ASP A 25 -0.70 -1.69 7.23
N ASP A 26 -0.11 -1.30 8.36
CA ASP A 26 1.01 -1.99 8.99
C ASP A 26 0.57 -2.93 10.13
N THR A 27 -0.74 -3.09 10.34
CA THR A 27 -1.31 -3.93 11.41
C THR A 27 -0.77 -5.36 11.29
N PRO A 28 -0.10 -5.91 12.33
CA PRO A 28 0.63 -7.17 12.23
C PRO A 28 -0.28 -8.36 11.87
N ASP A 29 -1.51 -8.39 12.39
CA ASP A 29 -2.46 -9.48 12.20
C ASP A 29 -3.21 -9.44 10.86
N ASN A 30 -3.19 -8.31 10.16
CA ASN A 30 -3.83 -8.13 8.85
C ASN A 30 -2.90 -8.62 7.74
N SER A 31 -3.45 -9.26 6.72
CA SER A 31 -2.73 -9.65 5.51
C SER A 31 -3.65 -9.39 4.32
N TYR A 32 -3.16 -8.67 3.32
CA TYR A 32 -3.96 -8.30 2.16
C TYR A 32 -3.53 -9.12 0.94
N TYR A 33 -4.52 -9.58 0.18
CA TYR A 33 -4.34 -10.34 -1.04
C TYR A 33 -5.15 -9.70 -2.16
N LEU A 34 -4.53 -9.50 -3.32
CA LEU A 34 -5.24 -9.10 -4.52
C LEU A 34 -5.72 -10.34 -5.26
N ASP A 35 -7.03 -10.44 -5.48
CA ASP A 35 -7.61 -11.39 -6.41
C ASP A 35 -7.37 -10.91 -7.85
N ILE A 36 -6.59 -11.67 -8.63
CA ILE A 36 -6.25 -11.34 -10.02
C ILE A 36 -7.31 -11.81 -11.03
N GLU A 37 -8.41 -12.44 -10.59
CA GLU A 37 -9.57 -12.69 -11.44
C GLU A 37 -10.58 -11.54 -11.32
N SER A 38 -10.87 -11.10 -10.09
CA SER A 38 -11.89 -10.07 -9.83
C SER A 38 -11.32 -8.64 -9.73
N GLY A 39 -10.07 -8.49 -9.31
CA GLY A 39 -9.44 -7.19 -9.03
C GLY A 39 -9.74 -6.65 -7.63
N VAL A 40 -10.35 -7.46 -6.75
CA VAL A 40 -10.74 -7.07 -5.39
C VAL A 40 -9.62 -7.37 -4.39
N VAL A 41 -9.43 -6.48 -3.41
CA VAL A 41 -8.50 -6.72 -2.30
C VAL A 41 -9.22 -7.47 -1.18
N LYS A 42 -8.72 -8.67 -0.84
CA LYS A 42 -9.20 -9.46 0.30
C LYS A 42 -8.32 -9.26 1.52
N LEU A 43 -8.93 -8.99 2.66
CA LEU A 43 -8.26 -8.92 3.97
C LEU A 43 -8.38 -10.28 4.69
N VAL A 44 -7.24 -10.80 5.14
CA VAL A 44 -7.13 -11.94 6.03
C VAL A 44 -6.56 -11.46 7.36
N ASN A 45 -7.36 -11.53 8.42
CA ASN A 45 -6.93 -11.25 9.79
C ASN A 45 -6.78 -12.56 10.57
N ARG A 46 -5.60 -12.80 11.16
CA ARG A 46 -5.29 -14.06 11.87
C ARG A 46 -6.12 -14.31 13.13
N ASN A 47 -6.67 -13.26 13.73
CA ASN A 47 -7.41 -13.33 15.00
C ASN A 47 -8.93 -13.37 14.80
N LEU A 48 -9.43 -13.23 13.57
CA LEU A 48 -10.85 -13.33 13.23
C LEU A 48 -11.16 -14.75 12.73
N LEU A 49 -11.93 -15.49 13.53
CA LEU A 49 -12.38 -16.86 13.22
C LEU A 49 -13.19 -16.97 11.92
N ASP A 50 -13.85 -15.88 11.51
CA ASP A 50 -14.68 -15.79 10.29
C ASP A 50 -13.88 -15.83 8.98
N LEU A 51 -12.54 -15.86 9.03
CA LEU A 51 -11.67 -15.86 7.85
C LEU A 51 -11.01 -17.22 7.58
N ARG A 52 -11.42 -18.29 8.28
CA ARG A 52 -10.96 -19.65 7.97
C ARG A 52 -11.34 -20.06 6.55
N ASP A 53 -12.58 -19.83 6.15
CA ASP A 53 -13.06 -20.15 4.79
C ASP A 53 -12.28 -19.40 3.71
N LEU A 54 -11.93 -18.14 3.97
CA LEU A 54 -11.15 -17.31 3.05
C LEU A 54 -9.68 -17.72 3.01
N THR A 55 -9.15 -18.22 4.12
CA THR A 55 -7.81 -18.82 4.18
C THR A 55 -7.78 -20.12 3.39
N ASP A 56 -8.77 -20.98 3.55
CA ASP A 56 -8.92 -22.23 2.80
C ASP A 56 -9.09 -21.98 1.29
N GLU A 57 -9.87 -20.96 0.91
CA GLU A 57 -10.02 -20.52 -0.48
C GLU A 57 -8.67 -20.05 -1.06
N ILE A 58 -7.93 -19.21 -0.34
CA ILE A 58 -6.59 -18.76 -0.78
C ILE A 58 -5.62 -19.93 -0.88
N GLU A 59 -5.69 -20.92 0.01
CA GLU A 59 -4.84 -22.10 -0.03
C GLU A 59 -5.18 -23.06 -1.18
N GLN A 60 -6.47 -23.20 -1.52
CA GLN A 60 -6.92 -23.98 -2.67
C GLN A 60 -6.60 -23.30 -4.00
N ASP A 61 -6.72 -21.97 -4.06
CA ASP A 61 -6.59 -21.16 -5.27
C ASP A 61 -5.40 -20.18 -5.20
N ARG A 62 -4.26 -20.63 -4.67
CA ARG A 62 -3.04 -19.80 -4.48
C ARG A 62 -2.57 -19.05 -5.71
N HIS A 63 -2.86 -19.56 -6.90
CA HIS A 63 -2.44 -18.93 -8.16
C HIS A 63 -3.26 -17.67 -8.50
N LYS A 64 -4.44 -17.49 -7.90
CA LYS A 64 -5.35 -16.37 -8.13
C LYS A 64 -5.14 -15.22 -7.16
N PHE A 65 -4.56 -15.50 -5.99
CA PHE A 65 -4.36 -14.51 -4.95
C PHE A 65 -2.90 -14.09 -4.88
N LEU A 66 -2.64 -12.81 -5.16
CA LEU A 66 -1.32 -12.23 -4.99
C LEU A 66 -1.22 -11.55 -3.63
N TYR A 67 -0.24 -11.97 -2.84
CA TYR A 67 0.07 -11.35 -1.57
C TYR A 67 0.60 -9.93 -1.77
N MET A 68 -0.02 -8.96 -1.08
CA MET A 68 0.45 -7.58 -1.07
C MET A 68 1.56 -7.42 -0.03
N PRO A 69 2.77 -7.00 -0.43
CA PRO A 69 3.88 -6.85 0.50
C PRO A 69 3.59 -5.71 1.47
N LYS A 70 3.84 -5.97 2.76
CA LYS A 70 3.73 -4.94 3.79
C LYS A 70 4.86 -3.91 3.68
N PRO A 71 4.60 -2.64 4.02
CA PRO A 71 5.63 -1.62 4.08
C PRO A 71 6.65 -2.02 5.15
N SER A 72 7.91 -2.19 4.74
CA SER A 72 8.98 -2.47 5.69
C SER A 72 9.32 -1.20 6.49
N LYS A 73 9.73 -1.38 7.75
CA LYS A 73 10.21 -0.25 8.59
C LYS A 73 11.37 0.50 7.92
N GLU A 74 12.22 -0.22 7.18
CA GLU A 74 13.35 0.35 6.45
C GLU A 74 12.88 1.28 5.32
N GLN A 75 11.91 0.83 4.51
CA GLN A 75 11.30 1.67 3.48
C GLN A 75 10.62 2.90 4.08
N LEU A 76 9.90 2.74 5.18
CA LEU A 76 9.29 3.87 5.90
C LEU A 76 10.35 4.90 6.32
N VAL A 77 11.46 4.45 6.91
CA VAL A 77 12.57 5.35 7.31
C VAL A 77 13.16 6.07 6.10
N LEU A 78 13.37 5.38 4.98
CA LEU A 78 13.90 5.97 3.75
C LEU A 78 12.95 7.03 3.18
N ASP A 79 11.66 6.73 3.10
CA ASP A 79 10.64 7.67 2.60
C ASP A 79 10.58 8.94 3.43
N LEU A 80 10.62 8.78 4.76
CA LEU A 80 10.58 9.89 5.70
C LEU A 80 11.86 10.73 5.64
N LYS A 81 13.03 10.12 5.45
CA LYS A 81 14.29 10.86 5.25
C LYS A 81 14.29 11.66 3.96
N GLU A 82 13.77 11.09 2.88
CA GLU A 82 13.64 11.78 1.59
C GLU A 82 12.69 12.97 1.73
N PHE A 83 11.51 12.79 2.35
CA PHE A 83 10.59 13.89 2.62
C PHE A 83 11.22 14.96 3.51
N TRP A 84 11.82 14.56 4.65
CA TRP A 84 12.51 15.45 5.59
C TRP A 84 13.58 16.31 4.91
N SER A 85 14.34 15.72 3.98
CA SER A 85 15.38 16.43 3.22
C SER A 85 14.79 17.46 2.25
N SER A 86 13.54 17.27 1.83
CA SER A 86 12.82 18.18 0.91
C SER A 86 12.12 19.34 1.62
N VAL A 87 12.06 19.34 2.96
CA VAL A 87 11.45 20.43 3.75
C VAL A 87 12.39 21.64 3.74
N GLU A 88 11.87 22.79 3.30
CA GLU A 88 12.64 24.04 3.19
C GLU A 88 12.73 24.80 4.53
N ASP A 89 11.72 24.67 5.39
CA ASP A 89 11.71 25.30 6.72
C ASP A 89 12.68 24.58 7.66
N ASP A 90 13.82 25.19 7.93
CA ASP A 90 14.84 24.68 8.84
C ASP A 90 14.32 24.38 10.25
N LYS A 91 13.37 25.18 10.77
CA LYS A 91 12.80 24.95 12.11
C LYS A 91 11.94 23.69 12.08
N LEU A 92 11.08 23.55 11.08
CA LEU A 92 10.25 22.36 10.93
C LEU A 92 11.12 21.12 10.71
N ARG A 93 12.14 21.22 9.84
CA ARG A 93 13.08 20.14 9.58
C ARG A 93 13.79 19.68 10.85
N ASN A 94 14.23 20.60 11.71
CA ASN A 94 14.84 20.26 13.00
C ASN A 94 13.87 19.61 13.98
N ILE A 95 12.60 20.01 14.00
CA ILE A 95 11.60 19.36 14.86
C ILE A 95 11.28 17.96 14.33
N LEU A 96 11.11 17.80 13.01
CA LEU A 96 10.88 16.52 12.36
C LEU A 96 12.00 15.51 12.60
N SER A 97 13.26 15.96 12.77
CA SER A 97 14.36 15.05 13.06
C SER A 97 14.16 14.30 14.40
N MET A 98 13.47 14.91 15.37
CA MET A 98 13.15 14.26 16.65
C MET A 98 12.21 13.06 16.48
N ALA A 99 11.40 13.01 15.41
CA ALA A 99 10.53 11.87 15.15
C ALA A 99 11.34 10.58 14.88
N PHE A 100 12.55 10.67 14.32
CA PHE A 100 13.42 9.51 14.05
C PHE A 100 13.90 8.78 15.31
N GLU A 101 13.84 9.43 16.46
CA GLU A 101 14.18 8.82 17.75
C GLU A 101 12.97 8.14 18.42
N SER A 102 11.77 8.33 17.88
CA SER A 102 10.53 7.76 18.44
C SER A 102 10.32 6.31 17.99
N PRO A 103 9.85 5.41 18.89
CA PRO A 103 9.43 4.06 18.52
C PRO A 103 8.22 4.06 17.56
N HIS A 104 7.42 5.14 17.58
CA HIS A 104 6.26 5.34 16.71
C HIS A 104 6.54 6.41 15.66
N LEU A 105 7.57 6.18 14.84
CA LEU A 105 8.12 7.11 13.87
C LEU A 105 7.04 7.84 13.04
N LEU A 106 6.16 7.11 12.35
CA LEU A 106 5.12 7.70 11.50
C LEU A 106 4.14 8.56 12.28
N SER A 107 3.65 8.07 13.42
CA SER A 107 2.71 8.80 14.27
C SER A 107 3.32 10.08 14.85
N SER A 108 4.58 10.01 15.28
CA SER A 108 5.33 11.18 15.74
C SER A 108 5.56 12.20 14.62
N PHE A 109 5.89 11.73 13.42
CA PHE A 109 6.06 12.57 12.24
C PHE A 109 4.76 13.32 11.90
N LYS A 110 3.64 12.60 11.83
CA LYS A 110 2.31 13.17 11.58
C LYS A 110 1.93 14.19 12.65
N LYS A 111 2.16 13.88 13.93
CA LYS A 111 1.86 14.77 15.05
C LYS A 111 2.60 16.10 14.98
N ILE A 112 3.86 16.10 14.55
CA ILE A 112 4.64 17.33 14.35
C ILE A 112 4.05 18.16 13.22
N LEU A 113 3.64 17.52 12.13
CA LEU A 113 3.02 18.17 10.98
C LEU A 113 1.61 18.71 11.27
N GLU A 114 0.92 18.27 12.32
CA GLU A 114 -0.39 18.83 12.71
C GLU A 114 -0.32 20.34 12.98
N GLY A 115 0.84 20.86 13.39
CA GLY A 115 1.05 22.29 13.58
C GLY A 115 1.26 23.08 12.28
N ASN A 116 1.37 22.42 11.12
CA ASN A 116 1.64 23.04 9.82
C ASN A 116 0.81 22.37 8.71
N SER A 117 -0.41 22.86 8.48
CA SER A 117 -1.35 22.29 7.49
C SER A 117 -0.77 22.17 6.08
N PRO A 118 -0.07 23.18 5.52
CA PRO A 118 0.56 23.05 4.20
C PRO A 118 1.55 21.88 4.08
N GLU A 119 2.45 21.74 5.05
CA GLU A 119 3.46 20.66 5.03
C GLU A 119 2.83 19.30 5.35
N ARG A 120 1.76 19.26 6.15
CA ARG A 120 0.95 18.05 6.35
C ARG A 120 0.30 17.58 5.06
N GLU A 121 -0.35 18.46 4.31
CA GLU A 121 -0.97 18.10 3.04
C GLU A 121 0.07 17.60 2.03
N ARG A 122 1.21 18.31 1.93
CA ARG A 122 2.34 17.90 1.10
C ARG A 122 2.87 16.52 1.49
N PHE A 123 2.96 16.25 2.78
CA PHE A 123 3.39 14.95 3.31
C PHE A 123 2.43 13.81 2.93
N GLU A 124 1.12 14.02 3.11
CA GLU A 124 0.13 13.00 2.74
C GLU A 124 0.11 12.76 1.23
N GLN A 125 0.23 13.82 0.41
CA GLN A 125 0.37 13.69 -1.05
C GLN A 125 1.62 12.90 -1.42
N TYR A 126 2.78 13.24 -0.84
CA TYR A 126 4.04 12.52 -1.08
C TYR A 126 3.93 11.03 -0.75
N ARG A 127 3.30 10.69 0.39
CA ARG A 127 3.05 9.30 0.77
C ARG A 127 2.15 8.58 -0.23
N GLN A 128 1.02 9.19 -0.60
CA GLN A 128 0.09 8.63 -1.57
C GLN A 128 0.77 8.38 -2.93
N GLU A 129 1.58 9.33 -3.41
CA GLU A 129 2.31 9.18 -4.67
C GLU A 129 3.35 8.06 -4.61
N LYS A 130 4.09 7.93 -3.50
CA LYS A 130 5.06 6.84 -3.30
C LYS A 130 4.37 5.48 -3.24
N THR A 131 3.29 5.37 -2.47
CA THR A 131 2.48 4.16 -2.36
C THR A 131 1.91 3.76 -3.72
N LYS A 132 1.33 4.72 -4.45
CA LYS A 132 0.83 4.50 -5.81
C LYS A 132 1.92 3.98 -6.75
N LYS A 133 3.07 4.63 -6.82
CA LYS A 133 4.18 4.19 -7.68
C LYS A 133 4.60 2.76 -7.37
N ARG A 134 4.68 2.39 -6.09
CA ARG A 134 5.01 1.02 -5.66
C ARG A 134 3.97 0.01 -6.08
N ILE A 135 2.69 0.33 -5.91
CA ILE A 135 1.58 -0.52 -6.38
C ILE A 135 1.69 -0.71 -7.90
N GLU A 136 1.95 0.36 -8.67
CA GLU A 136 2.11 0.28 -10.12
C GLU A 136 3.32 -0.58 -10.52
N GLU A 137 4.47 -0.42 -9.86
CA GLU A 137 5.66 -1.24 -10.07
C GLU A 137 5.41 -2.71 -9.71
N TRP A 138 4.71 -2.96 -8.61
CA TRP A 138 4.33 -4.30 -8.17
C TRP A 138 3.38 -4.97 -9.17
N LEU A 139 2.33 -4.28 -9.63
CA LEU A 139 1.42 -4.78 -10.68
C LEU A 139 2.18 -5.08 -11.98
N LYS A 140 3.10 -4.20 -12.39
CA LYS A 140 3.95 -4.42 -13.57
C LYS A 140 4.87 -5.62 -13.41
N SER A 141 5.46 -5.83 -12.23
CA SER A 141 6.34 -6.98 -11.96
C SER A 141 5.61 -8.33 -12.05
N HIS A 142 4.30 -8.34 -11.78
CA HIS A 142 3.42 -9.50 -11.94
C HIS A 142 2.79 -9.59 -13.34
N ALA A 143 3.21 -8.73 -14.28
CA ALA A 143 2.66 -8.63 -15.63
C ALA A 143 1.13 -8.43 -15.68
N ILE A 144 0.55 -7.82 -14.64
CA ILE A 144 -0.89 -7.58 -14.53
C ILE A 144 -1.28 -6.40 -15.40
N LYS A 145 -2.28 -6.61 -16.26
CA LYS A 145 -2.93 -5.54 -17.02
C LYS A 145 -4.17 -5.08 -16.27
N TYR A 146 -4.18 -3.82 -15.87
CA TYR A 146 -5.27 -3.25 -15.08
C TYR A 146 -5.83 -1.97 -15.70
N GLN A 147 -7.05 -1.63 -15.29
CA GLN A 147 -7.69 -0.35 -15.47
C GLN A 147 -8.05 0.20 -14.09
N LEU A 148 -7.66 1.45 -13.82
CA LEU A 148 -7.99 2.10 -12.56
C LEU A 148 -9.46 2.54 -12.59
N GLN A 149 -10.22 2.16 -11.57
CA GLN A 149 -11.54 2.73 -11.37
C GLN A 149 -11.37 4.14 -10.79
N THR A 150 -11.53 5.16 -11.63
CA THR A 150 -11.68 6.54 -11.14
C THR A 150 -13.10 6.68 -10.63
N GLN A 151 -13.30 6.74 -9.30
CA GLN A 151 -14.59 7.15 -8.75
C GLN A 151 -14.92 8.52 -9.33
N SER A 152 -16.03 8.58 -10.09
CA SER A 152 -16.65 9.81 -10.59
C SER A 152 -17.58 10.40 -9.54
#